data_AF-A0AA43DYT7-F1
#
_entry.id   AF-A0AA43DYT7-F1
#
_cell.length_a   1.000
_cell.length_b   1.000
_cell.length_c   1.000
_cell.angle_alpha   90.00
_cell.angle_beta   90.00
_cell.angle_gamma   90.00
#
_symmetry.space_group_name_H-M   'P 1'
#
loop_
_entity.id
_entity.type
_entity.pdbx_description
1 polymer ?
#
loop_
_entity_poly.entity_id
_entity_poly.type
_entity_poly.pdbx_seq_one_letter_code
_entity_poly.pdbx_strand_id
1 'polypeptide(L)' 'AYQTRTMSNLRRSLVEKQIPMFETVMTEREAFRAMFSFQQPLGDLNASEVPGIDKAVANADAFAAELVSKLQPVGEVSDD' A
#
# COMPACT_ATOMS: atom_id res chain seq x y z
N ALA A 1 -1.08 7.93 9.43
CA ALA A 1 0.21 8.28 8.80
C ALA A 1 0.35 9.80 8.80
N TYR A 2 1.54 10.34 9.04
CA TYR A 2 1.78 11.79 8.94
C TYR A 2 1.93 12.17 7.46
N GLN A 3 1.09 13.08 6.95
CA GLN A 3 1.18 13.59 5.59
C GLN A 3 1.82 14.98 5.61
N THR A 4 2.88 15.17 4.83
CA THR A 4 3.47 16.50 4.67
C THR A 4 2.58 17.37 3.78
N ARG A 5 2.66 18.69 3.94
CA ARG A 5 1.94 19.65 3.08
C ARG A 5 2.25 19.42 1.59
N THR A 6 3.50 19.09 1.26
CA THR A 6 3.92 18.73 -0.10
C THR A 6 3.16 17.53 -0.63
N MET A 7 3.02 16.48 0.17
CA MET A 7 2.24 15.29 -0.20
C MET A 7 0.75 15.60 -0.41
N SER A 8 0.16 16.46 0.42
CA SER A 8 -1.25 16.87 0.25
C SER A 8 -1.44 17.67 -1.05
N ASN A 9 -0.52 18.56 -1.39
CA ASN A 9 -0.56 19.32 -2.63
C ASN A 9 -0.39 18.43 -3.87
N LEU A 10 0.53 17.46 -3.81
CA LEU A 10 0.73 16.51 -4.90
C LEU A 10 -0.50 15.63 -5.10
N ARG A 11 -1.09 15.11 -4.02
CA ARG A 11 -2.31 14.29 -4.11
C ARG A 11 -3.44 15.09 -4.77
N ARG A 12 -3.60 16.36 -4.41
CA ARG A 12 -4.60 17.24 -5.02
C ARG A 12 -4.38 17.42 -6.53
N SER A 13 -3.15 17.68 -6.97
CA SER A 13 -2.87 17.88 -8.39
C SER A 13 -3.07 16.61 -9.23
N LEU A 14 -2.86 15.42 -8.64
CA LEU A 14 -3.17 14.14 -9.28
C LEU A 14 -4.69 13.92 -9.40
N VAL A 15 -5.45 14.26 -8.36
CA VAL A 15 -6.92 14.20 -8.37
C VAL A 15 -7.51 15.18 -9.38
N GLU A 16 -7.01 16.41 -9.46
CA GLU A 16 -7.41 17.41 -10.46
C GLU A 16 -7.19 16.93 -11.90
N LYS A 17 -6.16 16.09 -12.12
CA LYS A 17 -5.86 15.46 -13.40
C LYS A 17 -6.60 14.13 -13.63
N GLN A 18 -7.53 13.78 -12.75
CA GLN A 18 -8.31 12.53 -12.81
C GLN A 18 -7.43 11.27 -12.85
N ILE A 19 -6.23 11.33 -12.27
CA ILE A 19 -5.36 10.18 -12.17
C ILE A 19 -5.88 9.30 -11.02
N PRO A 20 -6.17 8.01 -11.26
CA PRO A 20 -6.59 7.10 -10.20
C PRO A 20 -5.52 6.97 -9.13
N MET A 21 -5.91 7.19 -7.88
CA MET A 21 -5.03 7.11 -6.72
C MET A 21 -5.51 6.04 -5.75
N PHE A 22 -4.57 5.47 -5.00
CA PHE A 22 -4.88 4.67 -3.82
C PHE A 22 -5.22 5.59 -2.63
N GLU A 23 -6.26 5.25 -1.89
CA GLU A 23 -6.58 5.83 -0.58
C GLU A 23 -5.71 5.21 0.52
N THR A 24 -5.43 3.92 0.41
CA THR A 24 -4.55 3.21 1.34
C THR A 24 -3.10 3.53 1.04
N VAL A 25 -2.41 4.09 2.03
CA VAL A 25 -0.98 4.39 1.95
C VAL A 25 -0.19 3.25 2.59
N MET A 26 0.82 2.74 1.89
CA MET A 26 1.83 1.90 2.52
C MET A 26 2.67 2.74 3.48
N THR A 27 2.59 2.40 4.75
CA THR A 27 3.23 3.16 5.83
C THR A 27 4.68 2.77 5.99
N GLU A 28 5.55 3.75 6.26
CA GLU A 28 6.92 3.44 6.66
C GLU A 28 6.92 2.72 8.01
N ARG A 29 7.35 1.45 7.99
CA ARG A 29 7.46 0.59 9.17
C ARG A 29 8.75 -0.20 9.11
N GLU A 30 9.30 -0.48 10.28
CA GLU A 30 10.49 -1.33 10.44
C GLU A 30 10.29 -2.71 9.82
N ALA A 31 9.12 -3.32 10.01
CA ALA A 31 8.81 -4.64 9.45
C ALA A 31 8.93 -4.72 7.92
N PHE A 32 8.55 -3.67 7.18
CA PHE A 32 8.74 -3.63 5.72
C PHE A 32 10.22 -3.56 5.32
N ARG A 33 11.06 -2.91 6.13
CA ARG A 33 12.52 -2.89 5.91
C ARG A 33 13.15 -4.23 6.27
N ALA A 34 12.69 -4.85 7.36
CA ALA A 34 13.17 -6.13 7.85
C ALA A 34 13.00 -7.27 6.85
N MET A 35 11.93 -7.26 6.02
CA MET A 35 11.75 -8.21 4.92
C MET A 35 13.01 -8.36 4.04
N PHE A 36 13.69 -7.25 3.76
CA PHE A 36 14.90 -7.24 2.93
C PHE A 36 16.13 -7.74 3.68
N SER A 37 16.26 -7.40 4.97
CA SER A 37 17.38 -7.84 5.82
C SER A 37 17.34 -9.35 6.08
N PHE A 38 16.15 -9.89 6.36
CA PHE A 38 15.94 -11.31 6.63
C PHE A 38 15.64 -12.13 5.38
N GLN A 39 15.43 -11.48 4.23
CA GLN A 39 15.06 -12.11 2.95
C GLN A 39 13.81 -13.00 3.06
N GLN A 40 12.84 -12.55 3.85
CA GLN A 40 11.60 -13.27 4.14
C GLN A 40 10.37 -12.40 3.81
N PRO A 41 9.25 -13.02 3.41
CA PRO A 41 7.95 -12.35 3.33
C PRO A 41 7.53 -11.74 4.67
N LEU A 42 6.71 -10.69 4.62
CA LEU A 42 6.28 -9.94 5.82
C LEU A 42 5.62 -10.84 6.88
N GLY A 43 4.83 -11.82 6.44
CA GLY A 43 4.13 -12.76 7.32
C GLY A 43 5.02 -13.83 7.95
N ASP A 44 6.22 -14.04 7.41
CA ASP A 44 7.17 -15.06 7.88
C ASP A 44 8.25 -14.47 8.82
N LEU A 45 8.20 -13.15 9.06
CA LEU A 45 9.10 -12.49 9.99
C LEU A 45 8.77 -12.88 11.44
N ASN A 46 9.81 -12.99 12.25
CA ASN A 46 9.67 -13.34 13.66
C ASN A 46 9.33 -12.10 14.51
N ALA A 47 8.17 -12.13 15.18
CA ALA A 47 7.69 -11.04 16.04
C ALA A 47 8.58 -10.80 17.27
N SER A 48 9.44 -11.74 17.67
CA SER A 48 10.42 -11.50 18.73
C SER A 48 11.62 -10.68 18.27
N GLU A 49 11.89 -10.63 16.96
CA GLU A 49 13.04 -9.94 16.37
C GLU A 49 12.64 -8.63 15.70
N VAL A 50 11.41 -8.56 15.18
CA VAL A 50 10.90 -7.41 14.45
C VAL A 50 9.58 -6.94 15.07
N PRO A 51 9.54 -5.75 15.68
CA PRO A 51 8.32 -5.23 16.27
C PRO A 51 7.33 -4.72 15.21
N GLY A 52 6.04 -4.82 15.51
CA GLY A 52 4.98 -4.19 14.71
C GLY A 52 4.64 -4.88 13.38
N ILE A 53 4.96 -6.18 13.25
CA ILE A 53 4.58 -7.01 12.10
C ILE A 53 3.06 -7.02 11.92
N ASP A 54 2.30 -7.20 13.00
CA ASP A 54 0.84 -7.19 13.01
C ASP A 54 0.23 -5.96 12.30
N LYS A 55 0.74 -4.77 12.61
CA LYS A 55 0.28 -3.52 12.03
C LYS A 55 0.78 -3.32 10.60
N ALA A 56 1.93 -3.91 10.25
CA ALA A 56 2.45 -3.90 8.89
C ALA A 56 1.63 -4.82 7.98
N VAL A 57 1.30 -6.03 8.45
CA VAL A 57 0.42 -6.99 7.77
C VAL A 57 -0.95 -6.36 7.53
N ALA A 58 -1.59 -5.81 8.56
CA ALA A 58 -2.89 -5.14 8.40
C ALA A 58 -2.86 -3.99 7.38
N ASN A 59 -1.74 -3.26 7.28
CA ASN A 59 -1.58 -2.20 6.27
C ASN A 59 -1.38 -2.76 4.86
N ALA A 60 -0.59 -3.83 4.73
CA ALA A 60 -0.37 -4.52 3.46
C ALA A 60 -1.67 -5.15 2.95
N ASP A 61 -2.45 -5.79 3.82
CA ASP A 61 -3.74 -6.40 3.49
C ASP A 61 -4.75 -5.35 3.01
N ALA A 62 -4.85 -4.21 3.70
CA ALA A 62 -5.71 -3.11 3.27
C ALA A 62 -5.32 -2.57 1.89
N PHE A 63 -4.02 -2.46 1.63
CA PHE A 63 -3.52 -2.01 0.33
C PHE A 63 -3.80 -3.05 -0.77
N ALA A 64 -3.57 -4.33 -0.49
CA ALA A 64 -3.85 -5.43 -1.41
C ALA A 64 -5.35 -5.54 -1.74
N ALA A 65 -6.22 -5.37 -0.75
CA ALA A 65 -7.67 -5.35 -0.95
C ALA A 65 -8.10 -4.20 -1.86
N GLU A 66 -7.53 -3.00 -1.69
CA GLU A 66 -7.78 -1.88 -2.58
C GLU A 66 -7.22 -2.11 -4.00
N LEU A 67 -6.07 -2.76 -4.12
CA LEU A 67 -5.51 -3.11 -5.42
C LEU A 67 -6.48 -4.02 -6.17
N VAL A 68 -6.93 -5.11 -5.52
CA VAL A 68 -7.89 -6.05 -6.11
C VAL A 68 -9.20 -5.35 -6.49
N SER A 69 -9.68 -4.39 -5.70
CA SER A 69 -10.92 -3.66 -6.03
C SER A 69 -10.78 -2.67 -7.19
N LYS A 70 -9.56 -2.19 -7.47
CA LYS A 70 -9.26 -1.30 -8.61
C LYS A 70 -8.89 -2.02 -9.88
N LEU A 71 -8.49 -3.29 -9.81
CA LEU A 71 -8.25 -4.10 -11.00
C LEU A 71 -9.58 -4.34 -11.70
N GLN A 72 -9.73 -3.80 -12.92
CA GLN A 72 -10.83 -4.22 -13.78
C GLN A 72 -10.58 -5.68 -14.21
N PRO A 73 -11.64 -6.49 -14.40
CA PRO A 73 -11.50 -7.76 -15.10
C PRO A 73 -10.80 -7.51 -16.43
N VAL A 74 -9.75 -8.27 -16.70
CA VAL A 74 -9.12 -8.27 -18.03
C VAL A 74 -10.13 -8.90 -18.99
N GLY A 75 -11.05 -8.11 -19.57
CA GLY A 75 -11.96 -8.62 -20.59
C GLY A 75 -13.38 -8.05 -20.70
N GLU A 76 -13.65 -6.78 -20.41
CA GLU A 76 -14.82 -6.11 -21.00
C GLU A 76 -14.34 -4.88 -21.77
N VAL A 77 -13.86 -5.13 -22.99
CA VAL A 77 -13.94 -4.15 -24.06
C VAL A 77 -15.43 -4.04 -24.35
N SER A 78 -16.06 -2.97 -23.87
CA SER A 78 -17.36 -2.53 -24.38
C SER A 78 -17.16 -2.18 -25.86
N ASP A 79 -17.43 -3.14 -26.73
CA ASP A 79 -17.73 -2.93 -28.15
C ASP A 79 -19.05 -2.16 -28.22
N ASP A 80 -18.96 -0.84 -28.35
CA ASP A 80 -20.07 0.04 -28.76
C ASP A 80 -19.50 1.12 -29.71
#